data_AF-A0A496VNX5-F1
#
_entry.id   AF-A0A496VNX5-F1
#
_cell.length_a   1.000
_cell.length_b   1.000
_cell.length_c   1.000
_cell.angle_alpha   90.00
_cell.angle_beta   90.00
_cell.angle_gamma   90.00
#
_symmetry.space_group_name_H-M   'P 1'
#
loop_
_entity.id
_entity.type
_entity.pdbx_description
1 polymer ?
#
loop_
_entity_poly.entity_id
_entity_poly.type
_entity_poly.pdbx_seq_one_letter_code
_entity_poly.pdbx_strand_id
1 'polypeptide(L)'
;MSKGLRISLIGMGLFFILLGIFLNFQLYTSLAGDSSLYKYSYGAIGIGLDVSKVICLILGAFLIKEAASTLIFAGFFSLAFYFILSLISWAAGWGFTLVVTQNYENQAFQRSLQVQATQATVDDAIAEIKRLSQYADSAQVTQAQSKQEQLQTQLDKLWASPALNSLGHRTGKSVQSQLNGVCPGNSWYQKKYCPQIQRIQSQMTTYQTTLTHHASYLSALKHKNAMIKELSQMNLAGINPDSYMHPLFIGMGTIFDTTPQLVKYRLLLLTSAMIELLGSLFFVIGLLLRAQTYTIADIKIMEKQKQELLAELGVSVKDLGNTDYPKLNSTVKTVTPQK
;
A
#
# COMPACT_ATOMS: atom_id res chain seq x y z
N MET A 1 22.63 16.35 40.61
CA MET A 1 21.65 16.37 39.48
C MET A 1 20.25 16.18 40.06
N SER A 2 19.24 16.91 39.58
CA SER A 2 17.90 16.88 40.18
C SER A 2 17.23 15.51 40.03
N LYS A 3 16.46 15.06 41.03
CA LYS A 3 15.66 13.82 40.95
C LYS A 3 14.75 13.81 39.71
N GLY A 4 14.30 15.00 39.27
CA GLY A 4 13.50 15.19 38.06
C GLY A 4 14.20 14.73 36.78
N LEU A 5 15.46 15.11 36.57
CA LEU A 5 16.18 14.75 35.34
C LEU A 5 16.43 13.24 35.21
N ARG A 6 16.67 12.54 36.34
CA ARG A 6 16.78 11.07 36.35
C ARG A 6 15.46 10.39 35.97
N ILE A 7 14.34 10.87 36.51
CA ILE A 7 13.00 10.33 36.21
C ILE A 7 12.66 10.59 34.73
N SER A 8 12.96 11.79 34.21
CA SER A 8 12.76 12.11 32.79
C SER A 8 13.59 11.22 31.86
N LEU A 9 14.85 10.94 32.18
CA LEU A 9 15.70 10.05 31.37
C LEU A 9 15.18 8.60 31.39
N ILE A 10 14.75 8.09 32.54
CA ILE A 10 14.14 6.76 32.65
C ILE A 10 12.83 6.70 31.86
N GLY A 11 11.98 7.72 31.98
CA GLY A 11 10.70 7.80 31.26
C GLY A 11 10.90 7.86 29.74
N MET A 12 11.87 8.64 29.27
CA MET A 12 12.21 8.74 27.85
C MET A 12 12.81 7.43 27.31
N GLY A 13 13.68 6.77 28.09
CA GLY A 13 14.21 5.45 27.75
C GLY A 13 13.11 4.39 27.64
N LEU A 14 12.18 4.35 28.61
CA LEU A 14 11.04 3.43 28.59
C LEU A 14 10.12 3.68 27.38
N PHE A 15 9.88 4.93 27.01
CA PHE A 15 9.09 5.26 25.82
C PHE A 15 9.70 4.66 24.54
N PHE A 16 11.01 4.85 24.32
CA PHE A 16 11.68 4.29 23.14
C PHE A 16 11.73 2.75 23.16
N ILE A 17 11.89 2.14 24.33
CA ILE A 17 11.82 0.68 24.49
C ILE A 17 10.43 0.16 24.11
N LEU A 18 9.36 0.79 24.61
CA LEU A 18 7.97 0.42 24.28
C LEU A 18 7.67 0.64 22.79
N LEU A 19 8.20 1.71 22.20
CA LEU A 19 8.09 1.96 20.77
C LEU A 19 8.78 0.85 19.95
N GLY A 20 9.97 0.41 20.35
CA GLY A 20 10.66 -0.72 19.73
C GLY A 20 9.86 -2.03 19.82
N ILE A 21 9.33 -2.34 21.01
CA ILE A 21 8.45 -3.50 21.23
C ILE A 21 7.23 -3.47 20.30
N PHE A 22 6.60 -2.30 20.19
CA PHE A 22 5.44 -2.11 19.33
C PHE A 22 5.80 -2.35 17.86
N LEU A 23 6.89 -1.77 17.36
CA LEU A 23 7.32 -1.93 15.97
C LEU A 23 7.66 -3.40 15.63
N ASN A 24 8.32 -4.10 16.55
CA ASN A 24 8.61 -5.53 16.39
C ASN A 24 7.34 -6.37 16.37
N PHE A 25 6.43 -6.15 17.32
CA PHE A 25 5.13 -6.82 17.33
C PHE A 25 4.39 -6.63 16.01
N GLN A 26 4.35 -5.40 15.48
CA GLN A 26 3.70 -5.12 14.20
C GLN A 26 4.40 -5.81 13.02
N LEU A 27 5.75 -5.91 13.00
CA LEU A 27 6.43 -6.70 11.97
C LEU A 27 6.03 -8.17 12.04
N TYR A 28 6.20 -8.79 13.20
CA TYR A 28 6.02 -10.22 13.36
C TYR A 28 4.57 -10.63 13.08
N THR A 29 3.60 -9.79 13.46
CA THR A 29 2.20 -9.99 13.07
C THR A 29 1.96 -9.80 11.57
N SER A 30 2.65 -8.86 10.90
CA SER A 30 2.55 -8.69 9.44
C SER A 30 3.12 -9.85 8.63
N LEU A 31 4.11 -10.57 9.17
CA LEU A 31 4.75 -11.74 8.53
C LEU A 31 3.91 -13.02 8.62
N ALA A 32 2.94 -13.08 9.54
CA ALA A 32 2.23 -14.30 9.89
C ALA A 32 1.10 -14.71 8.93
N GLY A 33 0.94 -14.02 7.79
CA GLY A 33 -0.14 -14.29 6.82
C GLY A 33 -1.53 -14.00 7.39
N ASP A 34 -2.60 -14.58 6.81
CA ASP A 34 -3.98 -14.25 7.19
C ASP A 34 -4.51 -14.98 8.43
N SER A 35 -3.84 -16.03 8.89
CA SER A 35 -4.30 -16.79 10.05
C SER A 35 -4.08 -16.03 11.35
N SER A 36 -5.15 -15.82 12.12
CA SER A 36 -5.11 -15.14 13.41
C SER A 36 -4.19 -15.83 14.41
N LEU A 37 -4.15 -17.17 14.43
CA LEU A 37 -3.29 -17.95 15.32
C LEU A 37 -1.80 -17.71 15.04
N TYR A 38 -1.40 -17.62 13.78
CA TYR A 38 -0.02 -17.31 13.44
C TYR A 38 0.32 -15.86 13.83
N LYS A 39 -0.59 -14.90 13.63
CA LYS A 39 -0.38 -13.49 14.06
C LYS A 39 -0.08 -13.39 15.54
N TYR A 40 -0.89 -14.04 16.39
CA TYR A 40 -0.66 -14.03 17.84
C TYR A 40 0.63 -14.75 18.24
N SER A 41 0.95 -15.88 17.62
CA SER A 41 2.18 -16.64 17.92
C SER A 41 3.45 -15.87 17.57
N TYR A 42 3.52 -15.30 16.36
CA TYR A 42 4.65 -14.50 15.93
C TYR A 42 4.77 -13.19 16.74
N GLY A 43 3.65 -12.53 17.02
CA GLY A 43 3.63 -11.35 17.89
C GLY A 43 4.12 -11.65 19.32
N ALA A 44 3.74 -12.79 19.89
CA ALA A 44 4.20 -13.22 21.20
C ALA A 44 5.70 -13.54 21.23
N ILE A 45 6.25 -14.13 20.16
CA ILE A 45 7.70 -14.34 20.00
C ILE A 45 8.43 -12.99 19.97
N GLY A 46 7.93 -12.01 19.20
CA GLY A 46 8.50 -10.67 19.14
C GLY A 46 8.55 -9.99 20.51
N ILE A 47 7.43 -9.99 21.24
CA ILE A 47 7.36 -9.45 22.62
C ILE A 47 8.31 -10.21 23.54
N GLY A 48 8.39 -11.53 23.43
CA GLY A 48 9.28 -12.35 24.25
C GLY A 48 10.76 -12.01 24.06
N LEU A 49 11.19 -11.76 22.81
CA LEU A 49 12.56 -11.34 22.49
C LEU A 49 12.87 -9.96 23.08
N ASP A 50 11.95 -9.00 22.97
CA ASP A 50 12.16 -7.65 23.50
C ASP A 50 12.14 -7.60 25.04
N VAL A 51 11.25 -8.36 25.70
CA VAL A 51 11.25 -8.48 27.16
C VAL A 51 12.57 -9.09 27.64
N SER A 52 13.07 -10.13 26.95
CA SER A 52 14.36 -10.75 27.25
C SER A 52 15.51 -9.74 27.11
N LYS A 53 15.47 -8.89 26.06
CA LYS A 53 16.45 -7.81 25.85
C LYS A 53 16.48 -6.82 27.02
N VAL A 54 15.32 -6.36 27.49
CA VAL A 54 15.21 -5.42 28.62
C VAL A 54 15.74 -6.06 29.91
N ILE A 55 15.42 -7.32 30.15
CA ILE A 55 15.92 -8.07 31.31
C ILE A 55 17.44 -8.20 31.28
N CYS A 56 18.02 -8.57 30.13
CA CYS A 56 19.47 -8.62 29.95
C CYS A 56 20.15 -7.25 30.16
N LEU A 57 19.53 -6.16 29.70
CA LEU A 57 20.06 -4.81 29.91
C LEU A 57 20.10 -4.43 31.40
N ILE A 58 19.02 -4.70 32.14
CA ILE A 58 18.92 -4.41 33.58
C ILE A 58 19.91 -5.28 34.37
N LEU A 59 19.93 -6.59 34.11
CA LEU A 59 20.83 -7.53 34.77
C LEU A 59 22.30 -7.21 34.48
N GLY A 60 22.65 -6.95 33.22
CA GLY A 60 24.00 -6.56 32.83
C GLY A 60 24.47 -5.29 33.53
N ALA A 61 23.64 -4.24 33.54
CA ALA A 61 23.94 -2.99 34.22
C ALA A 61 24.07 -3.14 35.74
N PHE A 62 23.23 -4.00 36.36
CA PHE A 62 23.28 -4.28 37.79
C PHE A 62 24.54 -5.05 38.19
N LEU A 63 24.86 -6.14 37.48
CA LEU A 63 26.00 -7.01 37.77
C LEU A 63 27.35 -6.30 37.60
N ILE A 64 27.46 -5.39 36.61
CA ILE A 64 28.66 -4.57 36.41
C ILE A 64 28.85 -3.57 37.56
N LYS A 65 27.74 -3.05 38.11
CA LYS A 65 27.76 -2.05 39.19
C LYS A 65 28.17 -2.64 40.55
N GLU A 66 27.94 -3.94 40.77
CA GLU A 66 28.26 -4.64 42.02
C GLU A 66 29.77 -4.98 42.17
N ALA A 67 30.56 -4.83 41.10
CA ALA A 67 32.03 -4.82 41.09
C ALA A 67 32.76 -6.05 41.69
N ALA A 68 32.09 -7.19 41.88
CA ALA A 68 32.75 -8.46 42.21
C ALA A 68 33.30 -9.13 40.94
N SER A 69 34.57 -9.59 40.96
CA SER A 69 35.30 -10.08 39.77
C SER A 69 34.59 -11.19 38.98
N THR A 70 33.87 -12.09 39.66
CA THR A 70 33.08 -13.16 39.03
C THR A 70 31.75 -12.68 38.44
N LEU A 71 31.13 -11.63 39.00
CA LEU A 71 29.85 -11.08 38.52
C LEU A 71 30.04 -10.15 37.33
N ILE A 72 31.22 -9.54 37.18
CA ILE A 72 31.56 -8.69 36.03
C ILE A 72 31.51 -9.47 34.71
N PHE A 73 32.04 -10.71 34.67
CA PHE A 73 31.98 -11.56 33.47
C PHE A 73 30.54 -11.92 33.10
N ALA A 74 29.68 -12.24 34.08
CA ALA A 74 28.27 -12.49 33.85
C ALA A 74 27.54 -11.22 33.34
N GLY A 75 27.92 -10.04 33.84
CA GLY A 75 27.43 -8.75 33.36
C GLY A 75 27.79 -8.48 31.90
N PHE A 76 29.04 -8.73 31.50
CA PHE A 76 29.47 -8.62 30.09
C PHE A 76 28.75 -9.62 29.18
N PHE A 77 28.56 -10.85 29.62
CA PHE A 77 27.81 -11.86 28.85
C PHE A 77 26.35 -11.43 28.65
N SER A 78 25.72 -10.87 29.70
CA SER A 78 24.36 -10.33 29.63
C SER A 78 24.26 -9.15 28.67
N LEU A 79 25.24 -8.24 28.66
CA LEU A 79 25.31 -7.13 27.70
C LEU A 79 25.56 -7.60 26.25
N ALA A 80 26.38 -8.63 26.05
CA ALA A 80 26.58 -9.22 24.73
C ALA A 80 25.28 -9.83 24.18
N PHE A 81 24.53 -10.53 25.03
CA PHE A 81 23.22 -11.08 24.67
C PHE A 81 22.21 -9.97 24.36
N TYR A 82 22.19 -8.91 25.17
CA TYR A 82 21.42 -7.71 24.91
C TYR A 82 21.78 -7.08 23.54
N PHE A 83 23.06 -6.99 23.19
CA PHE A 83 23.50 -6.42 21.92
C PHE A 83 23.01 -7.25 20.73
N ILE A 84 23.10 -8.58 20.81
CA ILE A 84 22.59 -9.49 19.77
C ILE A 84 21.08 -9.34 19.61
N LEU A 85 20.32 -9.32 20.71
CA LEU A 85 18.88 -9.11 20.66
C LEU A 85 18.51 -7.72 20.12
N SER A 86 19.30 -6.69 20.43
CA SER A 86 19.12 -5.34 19.90
C SER A 86 19.32 -5.28 18.38
N LEU A 87 20.28 -6.03 17.83
CA LEU A 87 20.47 -6.13 16.38
C LEU A 87 19.28 -6.81 15.68
N ILE A 88 18.70 -7.82 16.32
CA ILE A 88 17.51 -8.52 15.81
C ILE A 88 16.30 -7.56 15.84
N SER A 89 16.06 -6.86 16.96
CA SER A 89 15.00 -5.85 17.08
C SER A 89 15.20 -4.69 16.09
N TRP A 90 16.43 -4.26 15.86
CA TRP A 90 16.75 -3.21 14.87
C TRP A 90 16.41 -3.64 13.44
N ALA A 91 16.82 -4.86 13.06
CA ALA A 91 16.49 -5.43 11.76
C ALA A 91 14.97 -5.58 11.58
N ALA A 92 14.26 -5.94 12.64
CA ALA A 92 12.81 -6.02 12.65
C ALA A 92 12.12 -4.64 12.52
N GLY A 93 12.54 -3.62 13.28
CA GLY A 93 12.04 -2.26 13.12
C GLY A 93 12.27 -1.68 11.73
N TRP A 94 13.42 -2.00 11.13
CA TRP A 94 13.72 -1.61 9.75
C TRP A 94 12.85 -2.37 8.73
N GLY A 95 12.67 -3.68 8.91
CA GLY A 95 11.78 -4.50 8.09
C GLY A 95 10.34 -4.00 8.11
N PHE A 96 9.80 -3.63 9.27
CA PHE A 96 8.44 -3.10 9.40
C PHE A 96 8.25 -1.82 8.60
N THR A 97 9.15 -0.86 8.80
CA THR A 97 9.07 0.43 8.13
C THR A 97 9.19 0.29 6.61
N LEU A 98 10.00 -0.66 6.13
CA LEU A 98 10.04 -1.02 4.71
C LEU A 98 8.71 -1.59 4.21
N VAL A 99 8.11 -2.55 4.93
CA VAL A 99 6.82 -3.16 4.54
C VAL A 99 5.70 -2.12 4.49
N VAL A 100 5.59 -1.25 5.50
CA VAL A 100 4.60 -0.17 5.52
C VAL A 100 4.80 0.79 4.35
N THR A 101 6.05 1.18 4.09
CA THR A 101 6.39 2.07 2.97
C THR A 101 6.06 1.41 1.63
N GLN A 102 6.38 0.13 1.45
CA GLN A 102 6.04 -0.63 0.24
C GLN A 102 4.53 -0.75 0.05
N ASN A 103 3.75 -0.99 1.11
CA ASN A 103 2.30 -1.04 1.02
C ASN A 103 1.71 0.30 0.60
N TYR A 104 2.23 1.42 1.14
CA TYR A 104 1.85 2.76 0.70
C TYR A 104 2.19 2.98 -0.78
N GLU A 105 3.42 2.67 -1.20
CA GLU A 105 3.88 2.84 -2.57
C GLU A 105 3.09 1.99 -3.55
N ASN A 106 2.72 0.76 -3.18
CA ASN A 106 1.90 -0.12 -4.01
C ASN A 106 0.47 0.41 -4.16
N GLN A 107 -0.12 0.96 -3.09
CA GLN A 107 -1.42 1.63 -3.17
C GLN A 107 -1.37 2.92 -3.99
N ALA A 108 -0.31 3.71 -3.84
CA ALA A 108 -0.09 4.92 -4.63
C ALA A 108 0.11 4.58 -6.12
N PHE A 109 0.84 3.50 -6.40
CA PHE A 109 1.04 2.96 -7.73
C PHE A 109 -0.29 2.52 -8.37
N GLN A 110 -1.13 1.76 -7.66
CA GLN A 110 -2.45 1.36 -8.14
C GLN A 110 -3.38 2.56 -8.38
N ARG A 111 -3.22 3.65 -7.64
CA ARG A 111 -3.97 4.90 -7.80
C ARG A 111 -3.36 5.87 -8.82
N SER A 112 -2.22 5.53 -9.42
CA SER A 112 -1.59 6.40 -10.41
C SER A 112 -2.51 6.57 -11.63
N LEU A 113 -2.53 7.78 -12.19
CA LEU A 113 -3.35 8.15 -13.35
C LEU A 113 -3.14 7.21 -14.56
N GLN A 114 -1.95 6.63 -14.71
CA GLN A 114 -1.65 5.70 -15.80
C GLN A 114 -2.31 4.33 -15.60
N VAL A 115 -2.31 3.79 -14.37
CA VAL A 115 -3.01 2.53 -14.07
C VAL A 115 -4.53 2.74 -14.14
N GLN A 116 -5.03 3.87 -13.62
CA GLN A 116 -6.45 4.21 -13.72
C GLN A 116 -6.93 4.46 -15.16
N ALA A 117 -6.16 5.19 -15.98
CA ALA A 117 -6.51 5.44 -17.38
C ALA A 117 -6.54 4.12 -18.17
N THR A 118 -5.60 3.22 -17.91
CA THR A 118 -5.58 1.91 -18.55
C THR A 118 -6.77 1.05 -18.10
N GLN A 119 -7.08 1.04 -16.80
CA GLN A 119 -8.25 0.36 -16.25
C GLN A 119 -9.57 0.88 -16.89
N ALA A 120 -9.73 2.21 -16.96
CA ALA A 120 -10.89 2.85 -17.57
C ALA A 120 -11.02 2.51 -19.05
N THR A 121 -9.92 2.46 -19.79
CA THR A 121 -9.91 2.10 -21.22
C THR A 121 -10.35 0.64 -21.43
N VAL A 122 -9.93 -0.27 -20.54
CA VAL A 122 -10.37 -1.67 -20.55
C VAL A 122 -11.85 -1.79 -20.19
N ASP A 123 -12.33 -1.01 -19.21
CA ASP A 123 -13.73 -0.99 -18.82
C ASP A 123 -14.65 -0.48 -19.95
N ASP A 124 -14.22 0.55 -20.68
CA ASP A 124 -14.91 1.05 -21.88
C ASP A 124 -14.97 -0.03 -22.98
N ALA A 125 -13.87 -0.74 -23.23
CA ALA A 125 -13.85 -1.84 -24.20
C ALA A 125 -14.77 -3.01 -23.79
N ILE A 126 -14.86 -3.29 -22.49
CA ILE A 126 -15.81 -4.29 -21.94
C ILE A 126 -17.26 -3.82 -22.11
N ALA A 127 -17.54 -2.54 -21.88
CA ALA A 127 -18.87 -1.97 -22.07
C ALA A 127 -19.33 -2.07 -23.53
N GLU A 128 -18.43 -1.80 -24.48
CA GLU A 128 -18.74 -1.91 -25.92
C GLU A 128 -18.99 -3.36 -26.35
N ILE A 129 -18.23 -4.32 -25.83
CA ILE A 129 -18.51 -5.75 -26.05
C ILE A 129 -19.86 -6.13 -25.46
N LYS A 130 -20.21 -5.64 -24.27
CA LYS A 130 -21.50 -5.91 -23.64
C LYS A 130 -22.65 -5.37 -24.49
N ARG A 131 -22.51 -4.17 -25.06
CA ARG A 131 -23.49 -3.57 -25.98
C ARG A 131 -23.68 -4.41 -27.25
N LEU A 132 -22.59 -4.97 -27.79
CA LEU A 132 -22.60 -5.77 -29.01
C LEU A 132 -22.86 -7.28 -28.77
N SER A 133 -22.92 -7.72 -27.51
CA SER A 133 -23.03 -9.14 -27.13
C SER A 133 -24.26 -9.85 -27.69
N GLN A 134 -25.34 -9.11 -27.95
CA GLN A 134 -26.54 -9.64 -28.60
C GLN A 134 -26.28 -10.19 -30.02
N TYR A 135 -25.20 -9.76 -30.66
CA TYR A 135 -24.78 -10.25 -31.98
C TYR A 135 -23.68 -11.30 -31.91
N ALA A 136 -23.35 -11.83 -30.72
CA ALA A 136 -22.27 -12.79 -30.55
C ALA A 136 -22.59 -14.18 -31.11
N ASP A 137 -23.87 -14.51 -31.29
CA ASP A 137 -24.34 -15.83 -31.68
C ASP A 137 -23.92 -16.20 -33.12
N SER A 138 -22.97 -17.12 -33.23
CA SER A 138 -22.43 -17.62 -34.50
C SER A 138 -23.46 -18.41 -35.31
N ALA A 139 -24.49 -19.00 -34.68
CA ALA A 139 -25.55 -19.72 -35.38
C ALA A 139 -26.45 -18.74 -36.16
N GLN A 140 -26.78 -17.60 -35.56
CA GLN A 140 -27.55 -16.54 -36.24
C GLN A 140 -26.80 -15.95 -37.42
N VAL A 141 -25.47 -15.79 -37.30
CA VAL A 141 -24.60 -15.29 -38.37
C VAL A 141 -24.55 -16.27 -39.54
N THR A 142 -24.35 -17.55 -39.25
CA THR A 142 -24.33 -18.61 -40.28
C THR A 142 -25.67 -18.68 -41.01
N GLN A 143 -26.78 -18.56 -40.28
CA GLN A 143 -28.11 -18.51 -40.86
C GLN A 143 -28.34 -17.24 -41.70
N ALA A 144 -27.91 -16.08 -41.22
CA ALA A 144 -28.03 -14.81 -41.94
C ALA A 144 -27.21 -14.83 -43.24
N GLN A 145 -25.99 -15.37 -43.21
CA GLN A 145 -25.14 -15.54 -44.38
C GLN A 145 -25.77 -16.47 -45.41
N SER A 146 -26.26 -17.64 -44.99
CA SER A 146 -26.95 -18.58 -45.89
C SER A 146 -28.20 -17.95 -46.52
N LYS A 147 -29.01 -17.22 -45.75
CA LYS A 147 -30.20 -16.52 -46.28
C LYS A 147 -29.83 -15.38 -47.23
N GLN A 148 -28.74 -14.67 -46.96
CA GLN A 148 -28.25 -13.63 -47.86
C GLN A 148 -27.80 -14.24 -49.20
N GLU A 149 -27.05 -15.34 -49.19
CA GLU A 149 -26.63 -16.04 -50.41
C GLU A 149 -27.82 -16.58 -51.21
N GLN A 150 -28.84 -17.12 -50.52
CA GLN A 150 -30.10 -17.54 -51.15
C GLN A 150 -30.84 -16.36 -51.81
N LEU A 151 -30.96 -15.24 -51.12
CA LEU A 151 -31.61 -14.04 -51.66
C LEU A 151 -30.83 -13.42 -52.81
N GLN A 152 -29.50 -13.40 -52.73
CA GLN A 152 -28.63 -12.99 -53.83
C GLN A 152 -28.87 -13.88 -55.06
N THR A 153 -28.91 -15.21 -54.87
CA THR A 153 -29.19 -16.16 -55.95
C THR A 153 -30.59 -15.94 -56.55
N GLN A 154 -31.59 -15.64 -55.73
CA GLN A 154 -32.94 -15.31 -56.21
C GLN A 154 -32.96 -14.00 -57.00
N LEU A 155 -32.22 -12.99 -56.55
CA LEU A 155 -32.08 -11.71 -57.22
C LEU A 155 -31.39 -11.88 -58.58
N ASP A 156 -30.30 -12.64 -58.62
CA ASP A 156 -29.55 -12.92 -59.85
C ASP A 156 -30.41 -13.71 -60.85
N LYS A 157 -31.17 -14.71 -60.38
CA LYS A 157 -32.16 -15.43 -61.21
C LYS A 157 -33.24 -14.50 -61.74
N LEU A 158 -33.74 -13.57 -60.93
CA LEU A 158 -34.75 -12.61 -61.35
C LEU A 158 -34.19 -11.67 -62.44
N TRP A 159 -32.97 -11.16 -62.25
CA TRP A 159 -32.28 -10.31 -63.23
C TRP A 159 -31.99 -11.04 -64.55
N ALA A 160 -31.59 -12.30 -64.48
CA ALA A 160 -31.30 -13.14 -65.64
C ALA A 160 -32.58 -13.69 -66.33
N SER A 161 -33.74 -13.64 -65.67
CA SER A 161 -34.98 -14.21 -66.21
C SER A 161 -35.45 -13.48 -67.47
N PRO A 162 -36.15 -14.17 -68.40
CA PRO A 162 -36.74 -13.53 -69.57
C PRO A 162 -37.81 -12.49 -69.15
N ALA A 163 -37.66 -11.26 -69.63
CA ALA A 163 -38.67 -10.22 -69.42
C ALA A 163 -39.94 -10.55 -70.23
N LEU A 164 -41.08 -10.45 -69.57
CA LEU A 164 -42.41 -10.59 -70.16
C LEU A 164 -42.97 -9.21 -70.48
N ASN A 165 -43.73 -9.06 -71.57
CA ASN A 165 -44.45 -7.82 -71.86
C ASN A 165 -45.81 -7.76 -71.11
N SER A 166 -46.58 -6.70 -71.34
CA SER A 166 -47.90 -6.49 -70.73
C SER A 166 -48.95 -7.57 -71.03
N LEU A 167 -48.72 -8.39 -72.06
CA LEU A 167 -49.57 -9.51 -72.46
C LEU A 167 -49.05 -10.86 -71.97
N GLY A 168 -47.92 -10.89 -71.25
CA GLY A 168 -47.31 -12.12 -70.73
C GLY A 168 -46.40 -12.87 -71.71
N HIS A 169 -46.12 -12.31 -72.89
CA HIS A 169 -45.20 -12.91 -73.86
C HIS A 169 -43.74 -12.55 -73.58
N ARG A 170 -42.82 -13.48 -73.86
CA ARG A 170 -41.37 -13.26 -73.72
C ARG A 170 -40.91 -12.22 -74.75
N THR A 171 -40.10 -11.28 -74.29
CA THR A 171 -39.55 -10.19 -75.11
C THR A 171 -38.23 -10.54 -75.82
N GLY A 172 -37.62 -11.68 -75.48
CA GLY A 172 -36.28 -12.05 -75.94
C GLY A 172 -35.13 -11.37 -75.19
N LYS A 173 -35.42 -10.45 -74.26
CA LYS A 173 -34.44 -9.77 -73.40
C LYS A 173 -34.57 -10.24 -71.95
N SER A 174 -33.49 -10.12 -71.17
CA SER A 174 -33.55 -10.34 -69.72
C SER A 174 -34.21 -9.17 -68.99
N VAL A 175 -34.69 -9.41 -67.77
CA VAL A 175 -35.20 -8.35 -66.88
C VAL A 175 -34.15 -7.25 -66.70
N GLN A 176 -32.87 -7.60 -66.54
CA GLN A 176 -31.78 -6.63 -66.40
C GLN A 176 -31.61 -5.73 -67.62
N SER A 177 -31.62 -6.32 -68.83
CA SER A 177 -31.51 -5.58 -70.08
C SER A 177 -32.74 -4.69 -70.33
N GLN A 178 -33.93 -5.14 -69.92
CA GLN A 178 -35.17 -4.39 -70.13
C GLN A 178 -35.34 -3.22 -69.15
N LEU A 179 -34.76 -3.32 -67.97
CA LEU A 179 -34.76 -2.28 -66.94
C LEU A 179 -33.52 -1.38 -66.98
N ASN A 180 -32.52 -1.68 -67.83
CA ASN A 180 -31.18 -1.07 -67.80
C ASN A 180 -30.52 -1.09 -66.40
N GLY A 181 -30.87 -2.07 -65.56
CA GLY A 181 -30.40 -2.16 -64.17
C GLY A 181 -30.94 -1.09 -63.21
N VAL A 182 -31.95 -0.30 -63.58
CA VAL A 182 -32.45 0.82 -62.77
C VAL A 182 -33.84 0.54 -62.18
N CYS A 183 -33.95 0.72 -60.86
CA CYS A 183 -35.20 0.81 -60.11
C CYS A 183 -35.08 1.94 -59.06
N PRO A 184 -36.13 2.75 -58.78
CA PRO A 184 -37.50 2.69 -59.29
C PRO A 184 -37.72 3.45 -60.62
N GLY A 185 -38.91 3.32 -61.23
CA GLY A 185 -39.33 4.10 -62.39
C GLY A 185 -40.80 3.86 -62.81
N ASN A 186 -41.24 4.55 -63.87
CA ASN A 186 -42.67 4.64 -64.24
C ASN A 186 -43.12 3.71 -65.37
N SER A 187 -42.20 3.02 -66.05
CA SER A 187 -42.55 2.11 -67.14
C SER A 187 -43.30 0.87 -66.65
N TRP A 188 -44.04 0.21 -67.55
CA TRP A 188 -44.75 -1.02 -67.21
C TRP A 188 -43.80 -2.10 -66.64
N TYR A 189 -42.61 -2.25 -67.24
CA TYR A 189 -41.59 -3.20 -66.78
C TYR A 189 -41.10 -2.87 -65.36
N GLN A 190 -40.87 -1.59 -65.07
CA GLN A 190 -40.46 -1.15 -63.73
C GLN A 190 -41.56 -1.41 -62.71
N LYS A 191 -42.83 -1.11 -63.01
CA LYS A 191 -43.97 -1.43 -62.12
C LYS A 191 -44.14 -2.94 -61.88
N LYS A 192 -43.81 -3.77 -62.87
CA LYS A 192 -43.94 -5.24 -62.77
C LYS A 192 -42.82 -5.87 -61.92
N TYR A 193 -41.57 -5.48 -62.15
CA TYR A 193 -40.40 -6.17 -61.62
C TYR A 193 -39.73 -5.45 -60.43
N CYS A 194 -39.72 -4.11 -60.40
CA CYS A 194 -39.03 -3.37 -59.33
C CYS A 194 -39.56 -3.64 -57.92
N PRO A 195 -40.88 -3.84 -57.66
CA PRO A 195 -41.34 -4.18 -56.32
C PRO A 195 -40.76 -5.50 -55.79
N GLN A 196 -40.54 -6.49 -56.65
CA GLN A 196 -39.94 -7.77 -56.27
C GLN A 196 -38.43 -7.62 -56.02
N ILE A 197 -37.73 -6.90 -56.90
CA ILE A 197 -36.31 -6.58 -56.76
C ILE A 197 -36.06 -5.82 -55.45
N GLN A 198 -36.83 -4.77 -55.18
CA GLN A 198 -36.73 -3.95 -53.98
C GLN A 198 -37.04 -4.76 -52.71
N ARG A 199 -38.03 -5.67 -52.76
CA ARG A 199 -38.32 -6.56 -51.63
C ARG A 199 -37.13 -7.46 -51.31
N ILE A 200 -36.53 -8.11 -52.31
CA ILE A 200 -35.36 -8.98 -52.12
C ILE A 200 -34.18 -8.17 -51.59
N GLN A 201 -33.92 -6.99 -52.17
CA GLN A 201 -32.86 -6.08 -51.71
C GLN A 201 -33.06 -5.64 -50.25
N SER A 202 -34.29 -5.28 -49.85
CA SER A 202 -34.58 -4.88 -48.46
C SER A 202 -34.35 -6.01 -47.44
N GLN A 203 -34.71 -7.24 -47.82
CA GLN A 203 -34.46 -8.43 -47.00
C GLN A 203 -32.96 -8.70 -46.88
N MET A 204 -32.20 -8.55 -47.97
CA MET A 204 -30.74 -8.65 -47.95
C MET A 204 -30.11 -7.61 -47.04
N THR A 205 -30.54 -6.34 -47.08
CA THR A 205 -30.01 -5.28 -46.20
C THR A 205 -30.18 -5.62 -44.72
N THR A 206 -31.28 -6.30 -44.36
CA THR A 206 -31.53 -6.74 -42.98
C THR A 206 -30.49 -7.77 -42.54
N TYR A 207 -30.22 -8.80 -43.35
CA TYR A 207 -29.19 -9.81 -43.03
C TYR A 207 -27.78 -9.23 -43.08
N GLN A 208 -27.50 -8.32 -44.00
CA GLN A 208 -26.23 -7.60 -44.10
C GLN A 208 -25.94 -6.81 -42.82
N THR A 209 -26.96 -6.15 -42.25
CA THR A 209 -26.84 -5.39 -41.00
C THR A 209 -26.45 -6.31 -39.83
N THR A 210 -27.05 -7.49 -39.72
CA THR A 210 -26.67 -8.51 -38.72
C THR A 210 -25.22 -8.96 -38.87
N LEU A 211 -24.76 -9.21 -40.10
CA LEU A 211 -23.36 -9.59 -40.37
C LEU A 211 -22.38 -8.45 -40.02
N THR A 212 -22.72 -7.20 -40.35
CA THR A 212 -21.91 -6.02 -40.00
C THR A 212 -21.80 -5.83 -38.49
N HIS A 213 -22.90 -6.01 -37.75
CA HIS A 213 -22.87 -5.93 -36.29
C HIS A 213 -22.05 -7.06 -35.65
N HIS A 214 -22.13 -8.29 -36.18
CA HIS A 214 -21.27 -9.38 -35.72
C HIS A 214 -19.79 -9.13 -35.99
N ALA A 215 -19.44 -8.61 -37.18
CA ALA A 215 -18.07 -8.23 -37.49
C ALA A 215 -17.55 -7.13 -36.54
N SER A 216 -18.42 -6.18 -36.17
CA SER A 216 -18.11 -5.14 -35.17
C SER A 216 -17.87 -5.75 -33.79
N TYR A 217 -18.68 -6.73 -33.39
CA TYR A 217 -18.48 -7.49 -32.15
C TYR A 217 -17.12 -8.21 -32.12
N LEU A 218 -16.75 -8.91 -33.19
CA LEU A 218 -15.46 -9.60 -33.29
C LEU A 218 -14.28 -8.61 -33.27
N SER A 219 -14.43 -7.46 -33.91
CA SER A 219 -13.43 -6.38 -33.86
C SER A 219 -13.24 -5.84 -32.44
N ALA A 220 -14.34 -5.59 -31.72
CA ALA A 220 -14.31 -5.15 -30.32
C ALA A 220 -13.65 -6.20 -29.41
N LEU A 221 -13.96 -7.50 -29.59
CA LEU A 221 -13.27 -8.59 -28.89
C LEU A 221 -11.76 -8.62 -29.17
N LYS A 222 -11.36 -8.47 -30.44
CA LYS A 222 -9.94 -8.43 -30.82
C LYS A 222 -9.23 -7.24 -30.18
N HIS A 223 -9.90 -6.08 -30.15
CA HIS A 223 -9.37 -4.87 -29.52
C HIS A 223 -9.19 -5.05 -28.01
N LYS A 224 -10.20 -5.59 -27.30
CA LYS A 224 -10.07 -5.94 -25.88
C LYS A 224 -8.92 -6.92 -25.62
N ASN A 225 -8.81 -7.98 -26.43
CA ASN A 225 -7.74 -8.97 -26.25
C ASN A 225 -6.35 -8.37 -26.51
N ALA A 226 -6.23 -7.43 -27.46
CA ALA A 226 -5.01 -6.68 -27.69
C ALA A 226 -4.67 -5.80 -26.48
N MET A 227 -5.64 -5.08 -25.92
CA MET A 227 -5.42 -4.26 -24.71
C MET A 227 -5.01 -5.11 -23.51
N ILE A 228 -5.67 -6.24 -23.24
CA ILE A 228 -5.30 -7.14 -22.13
C ILE A 228 -3.87 -7.66 -22.33
N LYS A 229 -3.50 -7.99 -23.56
CA LYS A 229 -2.14 -8.41 -23.89
C LYS A 229 -1.14 -7.27 -23.67
N GLU A 230 -1.43 -6.06 -24.12
CA GLU A 230 -0.60 -4.87 -23.87
C GLU A 230 -0.48 -4.55 -22.38
N LEU A 231 -1.55 -4.74 -21.60
CA LEU A 231 -1.55 -4.57 -20.14
C LEU A 231 -0.66 -5.61 -19.46
N SER A 232 -0.71 -6.86 -19.92
CA SER A 232 0.18 -7.93 -19.43
C SER A 232 1.64 -7.73 -19.87
N GLN A 233 1.87 -6.97 -20.93
CA GLN A 233 3.18 -6.64 -21.49
C GLN A 233 3.63 -5.21 -21.12
N MET A 234 2.82 -4.49 -20.34
CA MET A 234 3.09 -3.12 -19.95
C MET A 234 4.34 -3.16 -19.08
N ASN A 235 5.46 -2.79 -19.70
CA ASN A 235 6.75 -2.84 -19.05
C ASN A 235 6.73 -1.75 -17.97
N LEU A 236 6.51 -2.17 -16.72
CA LEU A 236 6.54 -1.33 -15.52
C LEU A 236 7.84 -0.51 -15.41
N ALA A 237 8.87 -0.86 -16.18
CA ALA A 237 10.11 -0.13 -16.37
C ALA A 237 9.94 1.30 -16.94
N GLY A 238 8.82 1.61 -17.62
CA GLY A 238 8.53 2.97 -18.13
C GLY A 238 7.87 3.90 -17.11
N ILE A 239 7.43 3.37 -15.97
CA ILE A 239 6.84 4.17 -14.90
C ILE A 239 8.00 4.67 -14.05
N ASN A 240 8.18 5.99 -14.02
CA ASN A 240 9.23 6.58 -13.18
C ASN A 240 9.01 6.09 -11.73
N PRO A 241 9.95 5.32 -11.14
CA PRO A 241 9.80 4.83 -9.78
C PRO A 241 9.57 5.96 -8.78
N ASP A 242 10.06 7.16 -9.08
CA ASP A 242 9.89 8.35 -8.25
C ASP A 242 8.44 8.88 -8.25
N SER A 243 7.56 8.47 -9.18
CA SER A 243 6.19 9.00 -9.29
C SER A 243 5.21 8.47 -8.24
N TYR A 244 5.51 7.33 -7.62
CA TYR A 244 4.68 6.68 -6.60
C TYR A 244 5.39 6.50 -5.26
N MET A 245 6.64 6.95 -5.15
CA MET A 245 7.39 7.00 -3.89
C MET A 245 6.81 8.03 -2.92
N HIS A 246 7.03 7.80 -1.62
CA HIS A 246 6.53 8.72 -0.59
C HIS A 246 7.14 10.13 -0.77
N PRO A 247 6.35 11.23 -0.74
CA PRO A 247 6.81 12.60 -1.05
C PRO A 247 7.98 13.07 -0.20
N LEU A 248 8.07 12.58 1.04
CA LEU A 248 9.20 12.85 1.94
C LEU A 248 10.54 12.39 1.34
N PHE A 249 10.59 11.20 0.74
CA PHE A 249 11.82 10.68 0.13
C PHE A 249 12.16 11.40 -1.17
N ILE A 250 11.15 11.80 -1.94
CA ILE A 250 11.32 12.61 -3.15
C ILE A 250 11.93 13.96 -2.78
N GLY A 251 11.31 14.69 -1.84
CA GLY A 251 11.77 16.01 -1.42
C GLY A 251 13.18 15.97 -0.81
N MET A 252 13.47 14.98 0.04
CA MET A 252 14.82 14.79 0.57
C MET A 252 15.81 14.37 -0.52
N GLY A 253 15.41 13.54 -1.50
CA GLY A 253 16.24 13.20 -2.65
C GLY A 253 16.64 14.43 -3.45
N THR A 254 15.69 15.35 -3.69
CA THR A 254 15.95 16.63 -4.35
C THR A 254 16.86 17.55 -3.52
N ILE A 255 16.67 17.62 -2.20
CA ILE A 255 17.51 18.46 -1.32
C ILE A 255 18.95 17.93 -1.23
N PHE A 256 19.12 16.61 -1.19
CA PHE A 256 20.42 15.96 -1.03
C PHE A 256 21.08 15.52 -2.35
N ASP A 257 20.52 15.93 -3.49
CA ASP A 257 20.94 15.54 -4.85
C ASP A 257 21.21 14.03 -4.97
N THR A 258 20.22 13.23 -4.56
CA THR A 258 20.34 11.78 -4.50
C THR A 258 19.03 11.10 -4.85
N THR A 259 19.08 9.79 -5.13
CA THR A 259 17.86 9.07 -5.52
C THR A 259 16.92 8.90 -4.32
N PRO A 260 15.61 9.10 -4.48
CA PRO A 260 14.63 8.92 -3.41
C PRO A 260 14.71 7.52 -2.77
N GLN A 261 15.01 6.49 -3.57
CA GLN A 261 15.22 5.12 -3.10
C GLN A 261 16.39 5.02 -2.11
N LEU A 262 17.50 5.73 -2.37
CA LEU A 262 18.63 5.74 -1.46
C LEU A 262 18.32 6.48 -0.16
N VAL A 263 17.56 7.58 -0.24
CA VAL A 263 17.07 8.30 0.95
C VAL A 263 16.17 7.41 1.80
N LYS A 264 15.23 6.70 1.19
CA LYS A 264 14.34 5.76 1.87
C LYS A 264 15.11 4.75 2.70
N TYR A 265 16.06 4.03 2.10
CA TYR A 265 16.83 3.04 2.83
C TYR A 265 17.68 3.66 3.94
N ARG A 266 18.36 4.78 3.68
CA ARG A 266 19.23 5.44 4.66
C ARG A 266 18.45 6.02 5.84
N LEU A 267 17.35 6.71 5.57
CA LEU A 267 16.54 7.34 6.62
C LEU A 267 15.87 6.29 7.48
N LEU A 268 15.26 5.26 6.88
CA LEU A 268 14.58 4.19 7.62
C LEU A 268 15.57 3.39 8.49
N LEU A 269 16.75 3.11 7.95
CA LEU A 269 17.83 2.43 8.69
C LEU A 269 18.29 3.27 9.88
N LEU A 270 18.52 4.57 9.65
CA LEU A 270 18.96 5.52 10.68
C LEU A 270 17.90 5.69 11.77
N THR A 271 16.63 5.89 11.41
CA THR A 271 15.54 6.04 12.39
C THR A 271 15.34 4.78 13.22
N SER A 272 15.43 3.59 12.61
CA SER A 272 15.36 2.33 13.34
C SER A 272 16.54 2.19 14.31
N ALA A 273 17.75 2.55 13.87
CA ALA A 273 18.94 2.49 14.72
C ALA A 273 18.86 3.48 15.89
N MET A 274 18.36 4.70 15.64
CA MET A 274 18.20 5.72 16.67
C MET A 274 17.19 5.30 17.74
N ILE A 275 16.08 4.64 17.38
CA ILE A 275 15.09 4.16 18.36
C ILE A 275 15.72 3.16 19.34
N GLU A 276 16.50 2.21 18.84
CA GLU A 276 17.17 1.19 19.66
C GLU A 276 18.31 1.76 20.52
N LEU A 277 19.16 2.60 19.92
CA LEU A 277 20.32 3.19 20.60
C LEU A 277 19.91 4.22 21.65
N LEU A 278 18.96 5.11 21.34
CA LEU A 278 18.52 6.15 22.27
C LEU A 278 17.77 5.57 23.46
N GLY A 279 16.88 4.60 23.24
CA GLY A 279 16.13 3.97 24.33
C GLY A 279 17.05 3.34 25.37
N SER A 280 18.06 2.63 24.90
CA SER A 280 19.01 1.92 25.74
C SER A 280 20.01 2.86 26.41
N LEU A 281 20.48 3.89 25.69
CA LEU A 281 21.37 4.93 26.22
C LEU A 281 20.69 5.71 27.36
N PHE A 282 19.47 6.21 27.15
CA PHE A 282 18.74 6.98 28.17
C PHE A 282 18.39 6.14 29.39
N PHE A 283 18.03 4.87 29.18
CA PHE A 283 17.71 3.94 30.25
C PHE A 283 18.93 3.56 31.10
N VAL A 284 20.06 3.23 30.47
CA VAL A 284 21.32 2.89 31.16
C VAL A 284 21.90 4.09 31.89
N ILE A 285 21.91 5.28 31.28
CA ILE A 285 22.34 6.53 31.95
C ILE A 285 21.45 6.80 33.18
N GLY A 286 20.13 6.63 33.07
CA GLY A 286 19.21 6.78 34.19
C GLY A 286 19.43 5.79 35.37
N LEU A 287 19.93 4.58 35.07
CA LEU A 287 20.26 3.54 36.05
C LEU A 287 21.64 3.71 36.70
N LEU A 288 22.64 4.14 35.93
CA LEU A 288 24.02 4.31 36.39
C LEU A 288 24.21 5.61 37.19
N LEU A 289 23.43 6.65 36.94
CA LEU A 289 23.49 7.89 37.70
C LEU A 289 22.96 7.69 39.14
N ARG A 290 23.85 7.81 40.13
CA ARG A 290 23.45 7.89 41.55
C ARG A 290 22.68 9.20 41.78
N ALA A 291 21.50 9.11 42.38
CA ALA A 291 20.94 10.28 43.06
C ALA A 291 21.94 10.71 44.13
N GLN A 292 22.34 11.99 44.13
CA GLN A 292 23.04 12.56 45.28
C GLN A 292 22.16 12.32 46.51
N THR A 293 22.62 11.49 47.43
CA THR A 293 22.08 11.44 48.78
C THR A 293 22.49 12.74 49.44
N TYR A 294 21.61 13.74 49.42
CA TYR A 294 21.80 14.94 50.20
C TYR A 294 21.75 14.54 51.68
N THR A 295 22.83 14.79 52.40
CA THR A 295 22.81 14.66 53.86
C THR A 295 21.93 15.76 54.45
N ILE A 296 21.46 15.58 55.68
CA ILE A 296 20.69 16.63 56.38
C ILE A 296 21.49 17.94 56.45
N ALA A 297 22.83 17.85 56.51
CA ALA A 297 23.72 19.01 56.45
C ALA A 297 23.64 19.73 55.09
N ASP A 298 23.64 18.99 53.98
CA ASP A 298 23.50 19.57 52.63
C ASP A 298 22.13 20.24 52.43
N ILE A 299 21.07 19.65 53.01
CA ILE A 299 19.71 20.23 52.98
C ILE A 299 19.68 21.54 53.77
N LYS A 300 20.30 21.59 54.96
CA LYS A 300 20.39 22.82 55.76
C LYS A 300 21.19 23.92 55.06
N ILE A 301 22.27 23.57 54.38
CA ILE A 301 23.09 24.54 53.63
C ILE A 301 22.30 25.10 52.45
N MET A 302 21.59 24.25 51.70
CA MET A 302 20.73 24.70 50.60
C MET A 302 19.55 25.54 51.08
N GLU A 303 18.96 25.20 52.23
CA GLU A 303 17.87 25.97 52.84
C GLU A 303 18.34 27.34 53.33
N LYS A 304 19.55 27.42 53.91
CA LYS A 304 20.20 28.68 54.26
C LYS A 304 20.52 29.54 53.04
N GLN A 305 21.07 28.96 51.97
CA GLN A 305 21.31 29.67 50.71
C GLN A 305 20.01 30.16 50.06
N LYS A 306 18.94 29.37 50.13
CA LYS A 306 17.61 29.77 49.64
C LYS A 306 17.06 30.93 50.46
N GLN A 307 17.23 30.91 51.78
CA GLN A 307 16.81 32.00 52.67
C GLN A 307 17.63 33.28 52.42
N GLU A 308 18.94 33.16 52.19
CA GLU A 308 19.81 34.29 51.81
C GLU A 308 19.38 34.91 50.47
N LEU A 309 19.11 34.09 49.45
CA LEU A 309 18.58 34.56 48.16
C LEU A 309 17.19 35.22 48.27
N LEU A 310 16.30 34.68 49.11
CA LEU A 310 14.98 35.25 49.34
C LEU A 310 15.04 36.57 50.14
N ALA A 311 16.01 36.69 51.04
CA ALA A 311 16.28 37.92 51.77
C ALA A 311 16.87 39.01 50.86
N GLU A 312 17.77 38.66 49.93
CA GLU A 312 18.26 39.57 48.87
C GLU A 312 17.14 40.06 47.95
N LEU A 313 16.10 39.24 47.73
CA LEU A 313 14.90 39.59 46.96
C LEU A 313 13.85 40.37 47.77
N GLY A 314 14.16 40.79 49.00
CA GLY A 314 13.28 41.62 49.83
C GLY A 314 12.09 40.89 50.47
N VAL A 315 12.08 39.55 50.42
CA VAL A 315 11.01 38.73 51.00
C VAL A 315 11.42 38.36 52.44
N SER A 316 10.68 38.86 53.44
CA SER A 316 10.91 38.48 54.84
C SER A 316 10.47 37.02 55.06
N VAL A 317 11.44 36.11 55.15
CA VAL A 317 11.19 34.70 55.45
C VAL A 317 11.27 34.51 56.98
N LYS A 318 10.17 34.06 57.58
CA LYS A 318 10.10 33.71 59.00
C LYS A 318 10.82 32.37 59.22
N ASP A 319 11.89 32.38 59.99
CA ASP A 319 12.72 31.20 60.28
C ASP A 319 11.92 30.19 61.12
N LEU A 320 11.55 29.06 60.52
CA LEU A 320 10.95 27.91 61.22
C LEU A 320 12.08 27.05 61.80
N GLY A 321 12.81 27.64 62.75
CA GLY A 321 13.86 26.97 63.48
C GLY A 321 13.34 25.78 64.30
N ASN A 322 13.90 24.60 64.04
CA ASN A 322 14.04 23.45 64.94
C ASN A 322 12.80 22.70 65.48
N THR A 323 11.54 23.07 65.19
CA THR A 323 10.39 22.35 65.78
C THR A 323 9.87 21.14 65.01
N ASP A 324 10.18 20.95 63.71
CA ASP A 324 9.55 19.88 62.90
C ASP A 324 10.48 18.83 62.26
N TYR A 325 11.81 18.99 62.33
CA TYR A 325 12.73 17.96 61.81
C TYR A 325 12.73 16.59 62.51
N PRO A 326 12.33 16.41 63.80
CA PRO A 326 12.33 15.08 64.41
C PRO A 326 11.26 14.13 63.85
N LYS A 327 10.24 14.65 63.13
CA LYS A 327 9.13 13.84 62.60
C LYS A 327 9.49 13.02 61.35
N LEU A 328 10.65 13.27 60.72
CA LEU A 328 11.15 12.48 59.59
C LEU A 328 11.96 11.23 60.00
N ASN A 329 12.13 10.98 61.30
CA ASN A 329 12.99 9.90 61.79
C ASN A 329 12.28 8.55 62.01
N SER A 330 10.97 8.44 61.71
CA SER A 330 10.27 7.16 61.77
C SER A 330 10.19 6.53 60.39
N THR A 331 11.13 5.63 60.10
CA THR A 331 11.01 4.34 59.38
C THR A 331 12.25 4.05 58.52
N VAL A 332 13.40 3.85 59.17
CA VAL A 332 14.49 3.06 58.58
C VAL A 332 14.90 2.03 59.62
N LYS A 333 14.32 0.83 59.54
CA LYS A 333 14.84 -0.35 60.23
C LYS A 333 16.21 -0.65 59.61
N THR A 334 17.28 -0.36 60.34
CA THR A 334 18.59 -0.96 60.11
C THR A 334 18.48 -2.45 60.36
N VAL A 335 18.48 -3.25 59.29
CA VAL A 335 18.73 -4.69 59.37
C VAL A 335 20.24 -4.86 59.44
N THR A 336 20.74 -5.21 60.62
CA THR A 336 22.13 -5.61 60.84
C THR A 336 22.35 -7.00 60.23
N PRO A 337 23.38 -7.23 59.40
CA PRO A 337 23.75 -8.59 59.00
C PRO A 337 24.47 -9.27 60.17
N GLN A 338 23.94 -10.40 60.64
CA GLN A 338 24.70 -11.31 61.50
C GLN A 338 25.74 -12.06 60.67
N LYS A 339 26.91 -12.25 61.29
CA LYS A 339 28.14 -12.87 60.76
C LYS A 339 27.94 -14.27 60.20
#